data_AF-Q9N164-F1
#
_entry.id   AF-Q9N164-F1
#
_cell.length_a   1.000
_cell.length_b   1.000
_cell.length_c   1.000
_cell.angle_alpha   90.00
_cell.angle_beta   90.00
_cell.angle_gamma   90.00
#
_symmetry.space_group_name_H-M   'P 1'
#
loop_
_entity.id
_entity.type
_entity.pdbx_description
1 polymer ?
#
loop_
_entity_poly.entity_id
_entity_poly.type
_entity_poly.pdbx_seq_one_letter_code
_entity_poly.pdbx_strand_id
1 'polypeptide(L)'
;NASLLIQNVTQKDTGSYTIEITKQGDTTGGETGHFTLYLETPKPYISSSNLNPRKATETVILSCDPDTQNVSYLWWINGQSLPISGKLQLSENNRTLILFNVTKDTAGPYECEMKNTVSSSRSDPVTLNLLYGPHVPRIFPPSTYYHSGKALYLSSFADSNPPAEYCWTIDGKFLQSGQELSIPRITTKHSGLYVCSVRNSATGQESSTSLTVKVTAPSVLGRHPGLNLI
;
A
#
# COMPACT_ATOMS: atom_id res chain seq x y z
N ASN A 1 -8.79 -13.58 -60.05
CA ASN A 1 -8.53 -13.62 -58.59
C ASN A 1 -8.12 -15.02 -58.20
N ALA A 2 -6.93 -15.15 -57.62
CA ALA A 2 -6.52 -16.36 -56.90
C ALA A 2 -6.73 -16.10 -55.40
N SER A 3 -7.20 -17.11 -54.66
CA SER A 3 -7.46 -17.01 -53.22
C SER A 3 -7.01 -18.28 -52.52
N LEU A 4 -6.32 -18.12 -51.39
CA LEU A 4 -5.95 -19.21 -50.49
C LEU A 4 -6.83 -19.14 -49.23
N LEU A 5 -7.46 -20.25 -48.87
CA LEU A 5 -8.23 -20.39 -47.63
C LEU A 5 -7.59 -21.48 -46.77
N ILE A 6 -7.18 -21.12 -45.56
CA ILE A 6 -6.71 -22.06 -44.55
C ILE A 6 -7.72 -22.02 -43.40
N GLN A 7 -8.30 -23.17 -43.07
CA GLN A 7 -9.27 -23.30 -41.98
C GLN A 7 -8.57 -23.83 -40.72
N ASN A 8 -9.00 -23.36 -39.55
CA ASN A 8 -8.44 -23.76 -38.24
C ASN A 8 -6.92 -23.56 -38.15
N VAL A 9 -6.47 -22.33 -38.43
CA VAL A 9 -5.06 -21.96 -38.39
C VAL A 9 -4.44 -22.18 -37.00
N THR A 10 -3.20 -22.63 -37.00
CA THR A 10 -2.36 -22.86 -35.84
C THR A 10 -1.06 -22.07 -35.98
N GLN A 11 -0.26 -21.99 -34.91
CA GLN A 11 1.02 -21.30 -34.98
C GLN A 11 1.98 -21.89 -36.05
N LYS A 12 1.79 -23.17 -36.43
CA LYS A 12 2.57 -23.84 -37.47
C LYS A 12 2.31 -23.31 -38.88
N ASP A 13 1.20 -22.61 -39.08
CA ASP A 13 0.83 -22.01 -40.37
C ASP A 13 1.46 -20.62 -40.56
N THR A 14 2.32 -20.17 -39.64
CA THR A 14 3.16 -18.98 -39.83
C THR A 14 4.25 -19.25 -40.87
N GLY A 15 4.39 -18.37 -41.84
CA GLY A 15 5.43 -18.48 -42.86
C GLY A 15 5.21 -17.57 -44.08
N SER A 16 6.09 -17.75 -45.07
CA SER A 16 5.96 -17.09 -46.37
C SER A 16 5.06 -17.91 -47.30
N TYR A 17 4.10 -17.24 -47.92
CA TYR A 17 3.19 -17.79 -48.90
C TYR A 17 3.43 -17.08 -50.24
N THR A 18 3.84 -17.83 -51.25
CA THR A 18 4.14 -17.32 -52.58
C THR A 18 3.04 -17.72 -53.56
N ILE A 19 2.53 -16.76 -54.32
CA ILE A 19 1.64 -17.01 -55.44
C ILE A 19 2.49 -16.97 -56.70
N GLU A 20 2.63 -18.11 -57.38
CA GLU A 20 3.30 -18.21 -58.67
C GLU A 20 2.29 -18.11 -59.81
N ILE A 21 2.55 -17.23 -60.77
CA ILE A 21 1.74 -17.01 -61.96
C ILE A 21 2.58 -17.36 -63.19
N THR A 22 2.27 -18.50 -63.79
CA THR A 22 2.92 -18.95 -65.02
C THR A 22 2.11 -18.48 -66.23
N LYS A 23 2.71 -17.69 -67.11
CA LYS A 23 2.12 -17.28 -68.40
C LYS A 23 2.72 -18.11 -69.52
N GLN A 24 1.89 -18.62 -70.43
CA GLN A 24 2.34 -19.49 -71.50
C GLN A 24 3.25 -18.70 -72.47
N GLY A 25 4.55 -19.02 -72.49
CA GLY A 25 5.55 -18.39 -73.36
C GLY A 25 6.33 -17.20 -72.77
N ASP A 26 6.18 -16.91 -71.47
CA ASP A 26 6.85 -15.78 -70.78
C ASP A 26 7.48 -16.25 -69.45
N THR A 27 8.22 -15.38 -68.75
CA THR A 27 8.78 -15.69 -67.41
C THR A 27 7.69 -15.90 -66.36
N THR A 28 7.91 -16.87 -65.44
CA THR A 28 7.08 -17.04 -64.24
C THR A 28 7.23 -15.80 -63.37
N GLY A 29 6.13 -15.05 -63.18
CA GLY A 29 6.04 -13.98 -62.18
C GLY A 29 5.46 -14.52 -60.89
N GLY A 30 5.85 -13.98 -59.74
CA GLY A 30 5.24 -14.38 -58.48
C GLY A 30 5.40 -13.32 -57.40
N GLU A 31 4.40 -13.22 -56.54
CA GLU A 31 4.40 -12.31 -55.39
C GLU A 31 4.44 -13.15 -54.12
N THR A 32 5.30 -12.77 -53.17
CA THR A 32 5.44 -13.46 -51.88
C THR A 32 4.96 -12.56 -50.75
N GLY A 33 3.99 -13.05 -49.98
CA GLY A 33 3.56 -12.43 -48.73
C GLY A 33 4.07 -13.22 -47.53
N HIS A 34 4.49 -12.54 -46.47
CA HIS A 34 4.82 -13.18 -45.19
C HIS A 34 3.67 -13.01 -44.20
N PHE A 35 3.20 -14.10 -43.61
CA PHE A 35 2.09 -14.10 -42.66
C PHE A 35 2.55 -14.66 -41.32
N THR A 36 2.31 -13.90 -40.26
CA THR A 36 2.63 -14.30 -38.87
C THR A 36 1.35 -14.43 -38.07
N LEU A 37 1.14 -15.61 -37.48
CA LEU A 37 -0.01 -15.87 -36.63
C LEU A 37 0.36 -15.65 -35.15
N TYR A 38 -0.52 -14.94 -34.45
CA TYR A 38 -0.40 -14.67 -33.02
C TYR A 38 -1.54 -15.37 -32.29
N LEU A 39 -1.20 -16.07 -31.21
CA LEU A 39 -2.19 -16.68 -30.31
C LEU A 39 -2.73 -15.64 -29.35
N GLU A 40 -3.95 -15.82 -28.86
CA GLU A 40 -4.44 -14.98 -27.76
C GLU A 40 -3.55 -15.14 -26.52
N THR A 41 -3.27 -14.02 -25.85
CA THR A 41 -2.44 -13.98 -24.66
C THR A 41 -3.18 -14.63 -23.49
N PRO A 42 -2.55 -15.56 -22.76
CA PRO A 42 -3.16 -16.13 -21.57
C PRO A 42 -3.31 -15.06 -20.49
N LYS A 43 -4.22 -15.25 -19.53
CA LYS A 43 -4.32 -14.34 -18.37
C LYS A 43 -3.06 -14.46 -17.50
N PRO A 44 -2.27 -13.39 -17.32
CA PRO A 44 -1.09 -13.44 -16.45
C PRO A 44 -1.45 -13.50 -14.97
N TYR A 45 -0.46 -13.84 -14.15
CA TYR A 45 -0.45 -13.63 -12.71
C TYR A 45 0.88 -13.01 -12.25
N ILE A 46 0.88 -12.39 -11.07
CA ILE A 46 2.09 -11.79 -10.49
C ILE A 46 2.63 -12.71 -9.39
N SER A 47 3.89 -13.10 -9.51
CA SER A 47 4.67 -13.68 -8.42
C SER A 47 5.47 -12.58 -7.70
N SER A 48 5.64 -12.72 -6.38
CA SER A 48 6.29 -11.70 -5.54
C SER A 48 7.28 -12.32 -4.57
N SER A 49 8.41 -11.65 -4.34
CA SER A 49 9.38 -12.03 -3.31
C SER A 49 8.89 -11.71 -1.88
N ASN A 50 8.16 -10.59 -1.71
CA ASN A 50 7.57 -10.18 -0.44
C ASN A 50 6.45 -9.17 -0.67
N LEU A 51 5.24 -9.49 -0.20
CA LEU A 51 4.08 -8.59 -0.28
C LEU A 51 3.94 -7.64 0.92
N ASN A 52 4.71 -7.86 1.98
CA ASN A 52 4.65 -7.07 3.21
C ASN A 52 6.03 -6.50 3.59
N PRO A 53 6.65 -5.67 2.75
CA PRO A 53 7.99 -5.16 3.01
C PRO A 53 8.01 -4.12 4.13
N ARG A 54 9.12 -4.09 4.88
CA ARG A 54 9.41 -3.00 5.84
C ARG A 54 9.84 -1.72 5.11
N LYS A 55 9.29 -0.59 5.54
CA LYS A 55 9.53 0.73 4.93
C LYS A 55 11.01 1.08 4.84
N ALA A 56 11.45 1.44 3.63
CA ALA A 56 12.78 1.96 3.31
C ALA A 56 13.97 1.03 3.63
N THR A 57 13.73 -0.27 3.84
CA THR A 57 14.80 -1.24 4.14
C THR A 57 14.85 -2.39 3.16
N GLU A 58 13.72 -2.75 2.55
CA GLU A 58 13.61 -3.96 1.74
C GLU A 58 13.45 -3.64 0.25
N THR A 59 14.02 -4.52 -0.57
CA THR A 59 13.82 -4.56 -2.02
C THR A 59 12.80 -5.66 -2.34
N VAL A 60 11.83 -5.34 -3.18
CA VAL A 60 10.79 -6.29 -3.61
C VAL A 60 10.90 -6.55 -5.10
N ILE A 61 10.79 -7.82 -5.48
CA ILE A 61 10.81 -8.25 -6.87
C ILE A 61 9.43 -8.82 -7.19
N LEU A 62 8.77 -8.24 -8.19
CA LEU A 62 7.53 -8.73 -8.77
C LEU A 62 7.83 -9.28 -10.17
N SER A 63 7.32 -10.45 -10.51
CA SER A 63 7.44 -11.02 -11.86
C SER A 63 6.07 -11.30 -12.44
N CYS A 64 5.89 -10.96 -13.71
CA CYS A 64 4.69 -11.30 -14.47
C CYS A 64 4.88 -12.67 -15.13
N ASP A 65 3.97 -13.59 -14.85
CA ASP A 65 4.02 -14.97 -15.29
C ASP A 65 2.75 -15.35 -16.06
N PRO A 66 2.84 -16.29 -17.03
CA PRO A 66 4.02 -17.05 -17.44
C PRO A 66 4.94 -16.28 -18.40
N ASP A 67 6.21 -16.67 -18.46
CA ASP A 67 7.14 -16.16 -19.48
C ASP A 67 6.74 -16.64 -20.88
N THR A 68 6.15 -15.75 -21.66
CA THR A 68 5.65 -16.04 -23.01
C THR A 68 6.52 -15.35 -24.06
N GLN A 69 6.76 -16.03 -25.17
CA GLN A 69 7.52 -15.48 -26.29
C GLN A 69 6.64 -14.52 -27.12
N ASN A 70 7.27 -13.53 -27.75
CA ASN A 70 6.62 -12.57 -28.66
C ASN A 70 5.49 -11.74 -28.01
N VAL A 71 5.57 -11.53 -26.69
CA VAL A 71 4.71 -10.58 -25.96
C VAL A 71 5.54 -9.47 -25.37
N SER A 72 4.91 -8.31 -25.18
CA SER A 72 5.44 -7.24 -24.34
C SER A 72 4.71 -7.22 -23.00
N TYR A 73 5.45 -6.86 -21.95
CA TYR A 73 4.91 -6.70 -20.60
C TYR A 73 4.77 -5.23 -20.25
N LEU A 74 3.64 -4.87 -19.64
CA LEU A 74 3.39 -3.54 -19.09
C LEU A 74 2.95 -3.66 -17.63
N TRP A 75 3.50 -2.81 -16.78
CA TRP A 75 3.15 -2.75 -15.36
C TRP A 75 2.21 -1.60 -15.07
N TRP A 76 1.30 -1.87 -14.16
CA TRP A 76 0.28 -0.95 -13.70
C TRP A 76 0.30 -0.87 -12.18
N ILE A 77 0.07 0.33 -11.66
CA ILE A 77 -0.13 0.61 -10.23
C ILE A 77 -1.35 1.51 -10.07
N ASN A 78 -2.27 1.16 -9.17
CA ASN A 78 -3.51 1.93 -8.97
C ASN A 78 -4.29 2.20 -10.28
N GLY A 79 -4.31 1.23 -11.19
CA GLY A 79 -4.97 1.37 -12.49
C GLY A 79 -4.25 2.25 -13.52
N GLN A 80 -3.09 2.84 -13.18
CA GLN A 80 -2.30 3.69 -14.07
C GLN A 80 -0.99 3.02 -14.50
N SER A 81 -0.45 3.41 -15.66
CA SER A 81 0.85 2.91 -16.12
C SER A 81 1.93 3.27 -15.12
N LEU A 82 2.81 2.32 -14.81
CA LEU A 82 3.85 2.50 -13.82
C LEU A 82 4.77 3.69 -14.15
N PRO A 83 4.92 4.69 -13.26
CA PRO A 83 5.86 5.79 -13.49
C PRO A 83 7.29 5.29 -13.31
N ILE A 84 8.12 5.42 -14.34
CA ILE A 84 9.55 5.12 -14.24
C ILE A 84 10.20 6.16 -13.33
N SER A 85 10.75 5.73 -12.19
CA SER A 85 11.49 6.59 -11.27
C SER A 85 12.70 5.84 -10.70
N GLY A 86 13.66 6.54 -10.08
CA GLY A 86 14.87 5.91 -9.55
C GLY A 86 14.66 4.86 -8.45
N LYS A 87 13.43 4.71 -7.93
CA LYS A 87 13.06 3.65 -6.97
C LYS A 87 12.57 2.37 -7.64
N LEU A 88 12.41 2.36 -8.96
CA LEU A 88 11.85 1.24 -9.72
C LEU A 88 12.78 0.91 -10.88
N GLN A 89 12.95 -0.38 -11.15
CA GLN A 89 13.71 -0.86 -12.30
C GLN A 89 12.98 -2.02 -12.95
N LEU A 90 12.86 -1.97 -14.27
CA LEU A 90 12.34 -3.07 -15.08
C LEU A 90 13.49 -3.91 -15.62
N SER A 91 13.27 -5.21 -15.77
CA SER A 91 14.14 -6.08 -16.55
C SER A 91 14.14 -5.66 -18.03
N GLU A 92 15.10 -6.14 -18.82
CA GLU A 92 15.22 -5.79 -20.24
C GLU A 92 13.94 -6.08 -21.06
N ASN A 93 13.21 -7.13 -20.70
CA ASN A 93 11.93 -7.50 -21.31
C ASN A 93 10.70 -6.95 -20.57
N ASN A 94 10.89 -6.10 -19.56
CA ASN A 94 9.86 -5.56 -18.66
C ASN A 94 9.03 -6.60 -17.87
N ARG A 95 9.38 -7.90 -17.94
CA ARG A 95 8.66 -8.97 -17.24
C ARG A 95 8.79 -8.87 -15.73
N THR A 96 9.95 -8.43 -15.24
CA THR A 96 10.26 -8.32 -13.82
C THR A 96 10.37 -6.86 -13.43
N LEU A 97 9.68 -6.50 -12.35
CA LEU A 97 9.72 -5.19 -11.71
C LEU A 97 10.46 -5.31 -10.36
N ILE A 98 11.52 -4.52 -10.22
CA ILE A 98 12.31 -4.41 -9.00
C ILE A 98 11.99 -3.07 -8.33
N LEU A 99 11.55 -3.13 -7.08
CA LEU A 99 11.19 -2.00 -6.24
C LEU A 99 12.26 -1.83 -5.15
N PHE A 100 13.05 -0.76 -5.24
CA PHE A 100 14.08 -0.44 -4.26
C PHE A 100 13.54 0.45 -3.15
N ASN A 101 13.93 0.17 -1.91
CA ASN A 101 13.63 0.99 -0.73
C ASN A 101 12.14 1.37 -0.67
N VAL A 102 11.26 0.37 -0.62
CA VAL A 102 9.80 0.56 -0.74
C VAL A 102 9.30 1.67 0.20
N THR A 103 8.58 2.64 -0.35
CA THR A 103 7.94 3.75 0.39
C THR A 103 6.43 3.75 0.22
N LYS A 104 5.73 4.69 0.88
CA LYS A 104 4.27 4.83 0.76
C LYS A 104 3.86 5.07 -0.70
N ASP A 105 4.71 5.71 -1.50
CA ASP A 105 4.47 6.04 -2.91
C ASP A 105 4.54 4.82 -3.85
N THR A 106 5.21 3.74 -3.42
CA THR A 106 5.32 2.49 -4.17
C THR A 106 4.43 1.40 -3.58
N ALA A 107 3.60 1.71 -2.58
CA ALA A 107 2.65 0.77 -2.01
C ALA A 107 1.33 0.84 -2.79
N GLY A 108 0.64 -0.29 -2.94
CA GLY A 108 -0.64 -0.35 -3.63
C GLY A 108 -0.85 -1.61 -4.45
N PRO A 109 -2.01 -1.73 -5.12
CA PRO A 109 -2.30 -2.80 -6.07
C PRO A 109 -1.46 -2.65 -7.34
N TYR A 110 -0.71 -3.71 -7.64
CA TYR A 110 0.03 -3.89 -8.87
C TYR A 110 -0.71 -4.87 -9.79
N GLU A 111 -0.72 -4.57 -11.08
CA GLU A 111 -1.21 -5.45 -12.12
C GLU A 111 -0.17 -5.51 -13.24
N CYS A 112 -0.07 -6.65 -13.89
CA CYS A 112 0.74 -6.79 -15.08
C CYS A 112 -0.15 -7.12 -16.28
N GLU A 113 0.20 -6.55 -17.42
CA GLU A 113 -0.47 -6.75 -18.69
C GLU A 113 0.51 -7.40 -19.66
N MET A 114 0.06 -8.48 -20.30
CA MET A 114 0.74 -9.14 -21.39
C MET A 114 0.04 -8.78 -22.70
N LYS A 115 0.80 -8.25 -23.65
CA LYS A 115 0.26 -7.79 -24.93
C LYS A 115 1.00 -8.39 -26.10
N ASN A 116 0.27 -8.79 -27.13
CA ASN A 116 0.82 -9.01 -28.46
C ASN A 116 0.07 -8.17 -29.50
N THR A 117 0.27 -8.45 -30.78
CA THR A 117 -0.32 -7.69 -31.89
C THR A 117 -1.83 -7.83 -32.00
N VAL A 118 -2.43 -8.90 -31.46
CA VAL A 118 -3.85 -9.25 -31.65
C VAL A 118 -4.65 -9.24 -30.35
N SER A 119 -4.00 -9.40 -29.20
CA SER A 119 -4.66 -9.51 -27.90
C SER A 119 -3.87 -8.83 -26.78
N SER A 120 -4.58 -8.51 -25.70
CA SER A 120 -4.00 -8.07 -24.44
C SER A 120 -4.75 -8.69 -23.27
N SER A 121 -4.03 -9.11 -22.23
CA SER A 121 -4.58 -9.73 -21.03
C SER A 121 -3.91 -9.18 -19.79
N ARG A 122 -4.70 -8.90 -18.75
CA ARG A 122 -4.24 -8.30 -17.49
C ARG A 122 -4.45 -9.26 -16.32
N SER A 123 -3.51 -9.23 -15.38
CA SER A 123 -3.53 -10.07 -14.19
C SER A 123 -4.61 -9.61 -13.21
N ASP A 124 -4.95 -10.46 -12.25
CA ASP A 124 -5.60 -9.99 -11.03
C ASP A 124 -4.62 -9.10 -10.24
N PRO A 125 -5.12 -8.09 -9.50
CA PRO A 125 -4.26 -7.18 -8.75
C PRO A 125 -3.60 -7.87 -7.55
N VAL A 126 -2.33 -7.57 -7.33
CA VAL A 126 -1.55 -7.99 -6.17
C VAL A 126 -1.11 -6.77 -5.37
N THR A 127 -1.55 -6.68 -4.12
CA THR A 127 -1.32 -5.49 -3.29
C THR A 127 -0.02 -5.59 -2.51
N LEU A 128 0.88 -4.63 -2.73
CA LEU A 128 2.07 -4.43 -1.92
C LEU A 128 1.71 -3.62 -0.65
N ASN A 129 1.72 -4.27 0.50
CA ASN A 129 1.33 -3.71 1.79
C ASN A 129 2.55 -3.27 2.62
N LEU A 130 2.82 -1.97 2.67
CA LEU A 130 4.00 -1.44 3.36
C LEU A 130 3.88 -1.48 4.89
N LEU A 131 4.81 -2.16 5.57
CA LEU A 131 4.87 -2.20 7.03
C LEU A 131 5.74 -1.06 7.58
N TYR A 132 5.21 -0.32 8.55
CA TYR A 132 5.94 0.75 9.25
C TYR A 132 5.43 0.93 10.68
N GLY A 133 6.36 1.18 11.61
CA GLY A 133 6.04 1.45 13.00
C GLY A 133 5.31 2.76 13.23
N PRO A 134 4.89 2.99 14.48
CA PRO A 134 4.08 4.14 14.82
C PRO A 134 4.91 5.42 14.71
N HIS A 135 4.39 6.38 13.95
CA HIS A 135 4.86 7.75 14.06
C HIS A 135 4.54 8.32 15.45
N VAL A 136 5.17 9.45 15.80
CA VAL A 136 5.03 10.06 17.12
C VAL A 136 3.54 10.29 17.45
N PRO A 137 3.01 9.67 18.52
CA PRO A 137 1.61 9.81 18.88
C PRO A 137 1.26 11.24 19.26
N ARG A 138 -0.01 11.60 19.09
CA ARG A 138 -0.57 12.90 19.49
C ARG A 138 -1.72 12.68 20.47
N ILE A 139 -1.63 13.33 21.64
CA ILE A 139 -2.69 13.28 22.67
C ILE A 139 -3.70 14.41 22.44
N PHE A 140 -4.99 14.08 22.51
CA PHE A 140 -6.10 15.02 22.39
C PHE A 140 -7.12 14.84 23.53
N PRO A 141 -7.68 15.92 24.09
CA PRO A 141 -7.28 17.32 23.87
C PRO A 141 -5.90 17.62 24.49
N PRO A 142 -5.18 18.64 24.01
CA PRO A 142 -3.89 19.06 24.57
C PRO A 142 -4.03 19.83 25.90
N SER A 143 -5.22 19.83 26.51
CA SER A 143 -5.52 20.56 27.73
C SER A 143 -4.75 19.99 28.91
N THR A 144 -4.13 20.86 29.70
CA THR A 144 -3.32 20.50 30.88
C THR A 144 -4.04 20.75 32.21
N TYR A 145 -5.18 21.43 32.21
CA TYR A 145 -5.91 21.82 33.42
C TYR A 145 -7.31 21.23 33.46
N TYR A 146 -7.64 20.57 34.56
CA TYR A 146 -8.96 19.96 34.78
C TYR A 146 -9.46 20.22 36.20
N HIS A 147 -10.76 20.05 36.40
CA HIS A 147 -11.41 20.23 37.69
C HIS A 147 -11.80 18.89 38.31
N SER A 148 -11.52 18.75 39.61
CA SER A 148 -11.91 17.59 40.41
C SER A 148 -13.42 17.37 40.36
N GLY A 149 -13.84 16.11 40.27
CA GLY A 149 -15.24 15.69 40.15
C GLY A 149 -15.79 15.67 38.71
N LYS A 150 -15.00 16.09 37.71
CA LYS A 150 -15.35 15.95 36.28
C LYS A 150 -14.76 14.66 35.69
N ALA A 151 -15.22 14.30 34.50
CA ALA A 151 -14.62 13.22 33.73
C ALA A 151 -13.40 13.72 32.94
N LEU A 152 -12.36 12.90 32.87
CA LEU A 152 -11.20 13.10 31.98
C LEU A 152 -11.33 12.13 30.82
N TYR A 153 -11.18 12.68 29.61
CA TYR A 153 -11.11 11.92 28.37
C TYR A 153 -9.86 12.36 27.63
N LEU A 154 -8.95 11.42 27.41
CA LEU A 154 -7.80 11.60 26.53
C LEU A 154 -7.87 10.56 25.43
N SER A 155 -7.47 10.95 24.23
CA SER A 155 -7.32 10.05 23.09
C SER A 155 -5.92 10.24 22.52
N SER A 156 -5.38 9.20 21.91
CA SER A 156 -4.09 9.25 21.24
C SER A 156 -4.21 8.74 19.83
N PHE A 157 -3.39 9.25 18.91
CA PHE A 157 -3.32 8.73 17.56
C PHE A 157 -1.88 8.70 17.05
N ALA A 158 -1.49 7.56 16.49
CA ALA A 158 -0.22 7.35 15.81
C ALA A 158 -0.47 6.69 14.43
N ASP A 159 0.14 7.25 13.40
CA ASP A 159 0.15 6.66 12.05
C ASP A 159 1.07 5.43 12.02
N SER A 160 0.50 4.24 11.81
CA SER A 160 1.22 2.96 11.80
C SER A 160 0.51 1.94 10.91
N ASN A 161 1.27 1.07 10.25
CA ASN A 161 0.72 -0.10 9.55
C ASN A 161 1.52 -1.36 9.87
N PRO A 162 0.91 -2.41 10.44
CA PRO A 162 -0.49 -2.51 10.88
C PRO A 162 -0.81 -1.52 12.02
N PRO A 163 -2.09 -1.37 12.42
CA PRO A 163 -2.45 -0.51 13.55
C PRO A 163 -1.65 -0.85 14.82
N ALA A 164 -1.18 0.19 15.53
CA ALA A 164 -0.39 0.03 16.75
C ALA A 164 -1.27 -0.23 17.98
N GLU A 165 -0.67 -0.87 18.98
CA GLU A 165 -1.23 -1.09 20.31
C GLU A 165 -0.89 0.11 21.21
N TYR A 166 -1.81 0.50 22.10
CA TYR A 166 -1.69 1.70 22.94
C TYR A 166 -1.71 1.34 24.42
N CYS A 167 -0.86 2.01 25.21
CA CYS A 167 -0.76 1.86 26.65
C CYS A 167 -0.62 3.22 27.34
N TRP A 168 -1.46 3.49 28.33
CA TRP A 168 -1.45 4.71 29.12
C TRP A 168 -0.85 4.48 30.49
N THR A 169 0.00 5.42 30.92
CA THR A 169 0.54 5.47 32.28
C THR A 169 0.41 6.86 32.87
N ILE A 170 0.30 6.96 34.20
CA ILE A 170 0.46 8.20 34.96
C ILE A 170 1.64 8.05 35.91
N ASP A 171 2.63 8.92 35.79
CA ASP A 171 3.86 8.89 36.59
C ASP A 171 4.50 7.49 36.62
N GLY A 172 4.51 6.82 35.47
CA GLY A 172 5.07 5.46 35.28
C GLY A 172 4.17 4.31 35.74
N LYS A 173 2.98 4.58 36.31
CA LYS A 173 2.02 3.55 36.71
C LYS A 173 1.00 3.29 35.61
N PHE A 174 0.78 2.02 35.29
CA PHE A 174 -0.22 1.61 34.31
C PHE A 174 -1.62 2.10 34.70
N LEU A 175 -2.32 2.68 33.72
CA LEU A 175 -3.71 3.09 33.85
C LEU A 175 -4.63 2.17 33.02
N GLN A 176 -4.42 2.14 31.71
CA GLN A 176 -5.32 1.47 30.79
C GLN A 176 -4.62 1.18 29.46
N SER A 177 -5.04 0.11 28.79
CA SER A 177 -4.72 -0.13 27.38
C SER A 177 -5.82 0.42 26.48
N GLY A 178 -5.45 0.77 25.25
CA GLY A 178 -6.38 1.27 24.24
C GLY A 178 -6.10 2.71 23.82
N GLN A 179 -6.66 3.07 22.67
CA GLN A 179 -6.44 4.37 22.04
C GLN A 179 -7.00 5.54 22.88
N GLU A 180 -8.03 5.26 23.66
CA GLU A 180 -8.72 6.22 24.53
C GLU A 180 -8.51 5.87 26.00
N LEU A 181 -8.33 6.91 26.82
CA LEU A 181 -8.29 6.85 28.26
C LEU A 181 -9.47 7.64 28.82
N SER A 182 -10.30 6.97 29.62
CA SER A 182 -11.42 7.60 30.30
C SER A 182 -11.35 7.40 31.80
N ILE A 183 -11.40 8.49 32.56
CA ILE A 183 -11.55 8.47 34.02
C ILE A 183 -12.85 9.22 34.35
N PRO A 184 -13.95 8.53 34.70
CA PRO A 184 -15.26 9.15 34.85
C PRO A 184 -15.34 10.24 35.92
N ARG A 185 -14.49 10.15 36.97
CA ARG A 185 -14.47 11.11 38.07
C ARG A 185 -13.06 11.31 38.60
N ILE A 186 -12.40 12.37 38.13
CA ILE A 186 -11.03 12.71 38.55
C ILE A 186 -10.99 13.42 39.90
N THR A 187 -9.81 13.37 40.52
CA THR A 187 -9.48 13.99 41.81
C THR A 187 -8.08 14.59 41.71
N THR A 188 -7.64 15.39 42.68
CA THR A 188 -6.28 15.95 42.72
C THR A 188 -5.17 14.88 42.59
N LYS A 189 -5.40 13.66 43.09
CA LYS A 189 -4.52 12.48 42.93
C LYS A 189 -4.30 12.01 41.48
N HIS A 190 -5.14 12.44 40.54
CA HIS A 190 -5.01 12.16 39.11
C HIS A 190 -4.20 13.26 38.40
N SER A 191 -3.53 14.15 39.14
CA SER A 191 -2.53 15.05 38.53
C SER A 191 -1.23 14.28 38.35
N GLY A 192 -0.57 14.46 37.20
CA GLY A 192 0.67 13.75 36.89
C GLY A 192 1.06 13.85 35.42
N LEU A 193 2.16 13.19 35.08
CA LEU A 193 2.62 13.03 33.71
C LEU A 193 1.92 11.83 33.08
N TYR A 194 0.99 12.10 32.17
CA TYR A 194 0.35 11.06 31.37
C TYR A 194 1.24 10.72 30.18
N VAL A 195 1.64 9.46 30.07
CA VAL A 195 2.43 8.97 28.92
C VAL A 195 1.57 7.98 28.14
N CYS A 196 1.44 8.23 26.85
CA CYS A 196 0.88 7.27 25.89
C CYS A 196 2.03 6.61 25.14
N SER A 197 2.22 5.32 25.38
CA SER A 197 3.16 4.48 24.64
C SER A 197 2.42 3.72 23.55
N VAL A 198 2.99 3.70 22.35
CA VAL A 198 2.46 3.00 21.19
C VAL A 198 3.47 2.00 20.64
N ARG A 199 2.99 0.80 20.30
CA ARG A 199 3.83 -0.31 19.84
C ARG A 199 3.24 -0.97 18.61
N ASN A 200 4.07 -1.19 17.59
CA ASN A 200 3.69 -2.01 16.45
C ASN A 200 4.44 -3.35 16.53
N SER A 201 3.69 -4.43 16.77
CA SER A 201 4.24 -5.78 16.95
C SER A 201 4.83 -6.37 15.66
N ALA A 202 4.31 -6.01 14.49
CA ALA A 202 4.83 -6.49 13.21
C ALA A 202 6.21 -5.89 12.88
N THR A 203 6.42 -4.61 13.19
CA THR A 203 7.72 -3.95 12.95
C THR A 203 8.65 -4.01 14.16
N GLY A 204 8.12 -4.24 15.36
CA GLY A 204 8.87 -4.19 16.63
C GLY A 204 9.23 -2.77 17.06
N GLN A 205 8.67 -1.75 16.40
CA GLN A 205 8.96 -0.34 16.68
C GLN A 205 7.97 0.23 17.71
N GLU A 206 8.48 1.13 18.55
CA GLU A 206 7.73 1.78 19.61
C GLU A 206 7.93 3.30 19.55
N SER A 207 6.91 4.04 19.96
CA SER A 207 6.97 5.49 20.11
C SER A 207 6.14 5.91 21.32
N SER A 208 6.37 7.10 21.85
CA SER A 208 5.60 7.61 22.97
C SER A 208 5.50 9.12 22.94
N THR A 209 4.49 9.64 23.64
CA THR A 209 4.30 11.07 23.86
C THR A 209 3.74 11.28 25.26
N SER A 210 3.86 12.48 25.79
CA SER A 210 3.43 12.78 27.15
C SER A 210 2.70 14.12 27.29
N LEU A 211 1.82 14.19 28.28
CA LEU A 211 1.02 15.36 28.63
C LEU A 211 0.96 15.49 30.16
N THR A 212 1.38 16.63 30.69
CA THR A 212 1.26 16.91 32.13
C THR A 212 -0.12 17.45 32.44
N VAL A 213 -0.88 16.72 33.27
CA VAL A 213 -2.24 17.07 33.67
C VAL A 213 -2.25 17.55 35.13
N LYS A 214 -2.91 18.67 35.38
CA LYS A 214 -3.12 19.26 36.71
C LYS A 214 -4.61 19.32 37.02
N VAL A 215 -5.01 18.62 38.07
CA VAL A 215 -6.40 18.59 38.55
C VAL A 215 -6.53 19.47 39.80
N THR A 216 -7.38 20.49 39.73
CA THR A 216 -7.63 21.41 40.84
C THR A 216 -8.88 21.03 41.62
N ALA A 217 -8.86 21.20 42.95
CA ALA A 217 -10.05 21.05 43.77
C ALA A 217 -11.05 22.20 43.48
N PRO A 218 -12.36 21.98 43.59
CA PRO A 218 -13.33 23.06 43.52
C PRO A 218 -13.05 24.08 44.62
N SER A 219 -13.00 25.36 44.26
CA SER A 219 -12.88 26.47 45.20
C SER A 219 -14.09 26.42 46.14
N VAL A 220 -13.85 26.13 47.42
CA VAL A 220 -14.86 26.34 48.46
C VAL A 220 -14.96 27.84 48.62
N LEU A 221 -15.96 28.46 48.00
CA LEU A 221 -16.31 29.85 48.30
C LEU A 221 -16.65 29.88 49.79
N GLY A 222 -15.77 30.49 50.59
CA GLY A 222 -15.98 30.62 52.02
C GLY A 222 -17.34 31.26 52.27
N ARG A 223 -18.24 30.55 52.96
CA ARG A 223 -19.35 31.19 53.65
C ARG A 223 -18.72 32.11 54.69
N HIS A 224 -18.67 33.42 54.40
CA HIS A 224 -18.52 34.40 55.46
C HIS A 224 -19.68 34.20 56.44
N PRO A 225 -19.44 33.97 57.74
CA PRO A 225 -20.47 34.12 58.74
C PRO A 225 -20.94 35.58 58.66
N GLY A 226 -22.21 35.78 58.36
CA GLY A 226 -22.80 37.11 58.29
C GLY A 226 -22.49 37.89 59.56
N LEU A 227 -21.96 39.11 59.39
CA LEU A 227 -22.02 40.12 60.44
C LEU A 227 -23.49 40.33 60.78
N ASN A 228 -23.89 39.97 62.00
CA ASN A 228 -25.04 40.59 62.64
C ASN A 228 -24.67 42.05 62.89
N LEU A 229 -25.27 42.96 62.12
CA LEU A 229 -25.38 44.36 62.49
C LEU A 229 -26.72 44.55 63.20
N ILE A 230 -26.57 45.06 64.42
CA ILE A 230 -27.51 45.50 65.46
C ILE A 230 -28.88 45.93 64.94
#